data_AF-A0AB39J813-F1
#
_entry.id   AF-A0AB39J813-F1
#
_cell.length_a   1.000
_cell.length_b   1.000
_cell.length_c   1.000
_cell.angle_alpha   90.00
_cell.angle_beta   90.00
_cell.angle_gamma   90.00
#
_symmetry.space_group_name_H-M   'P 1'
#
loop_
_entity.id
_entity.type
_entity.pdbx_description
1 polymer ?
#
loop_
_entity_poly.entity_id
_entity_poly.type
_entity_poly.pdbx_seq_one_letter_code
_entity_poly.pdbx_strand_id
1 'polypeptide(L)' 'MAYTDADHQAALQAARENKADKYQLEKLKEAASQAGSRGEEARRALQGKK' A
#
# COMPACT_ATOMS: atom_id res chain seq x y z
N MET A 1 -7.98 15.58 0.39
CA MET A 1 -8.13 14.50 1.40
C MET A 1 -6.76 13.95 1.69
N ALA A 2 -6.28 14.06 2.93
CA ALA A 2 -4.97 13.56 3.32
C ALA A 2 -5.02 12.03 3.39
N TYR A 3 -4.05 11.34 2.79
CA TYR A 3 -3.91 9.89 2.91
C TYR A 3 -3.55 9.58 4.37
N THR A 4 -4.53 9.11 5.13
CA THR A 4 -4.37 8.89 6.58
C THR A 4 -3.68 7.55 6.85
N ASP A 5 -3.26 7.34 8.10
CA ASP A 5 -2.74 6.03 8.52
C ASP A 5 -3.77 4.90 8.35
N ALA A 6 -5.05 5.21 8.55
CA ALA A 6 -6.14 4.26 8.32
C ALA A 6 -6.25 3.89 6.83
N ASP A 7 -6.15 4.87 5.91
CA ASP A 7 -6.11 4.59 4.47
C ASP A 7 -4.91 3.72 4.10
N HIS A 8 -3.76 3.96 4.73
CA HIS A 8 -2.55 3.16 4.49
C HIS A 8 -2.71 1.71 4.93
N GLN A 9 -3.25 1.46 6.13
CA GLN A 9 -3.54 0.11 6.59
C GLN A 9 -4.61 -0.59 5.74
N ALA A 10 -5.69 0.12 5.40
CA ALA A 10 -6.73 -0.41 4.54
C ALA A 10 -6.18 -0.79 3.16
N ALA A 11 -5.34 0.07 2.57
CA ALA A 11 -4.68 -0.23 1.30
C ALA A 11 -3.76 -1.44 1.42
N LEU A 12 -2.93 -1.52 2.47
CA LEU A 12 -2.04 -2.66 2.71
C LEU A 12 -2.82 -3.98 2.84
N GLN A 13 -3.91 -3.97 3.61
CA GLN A 13 -4.77 -5.14 3.79
C GLN A 13 -5.46 -5.51 2.48
N ALA A 14 -6.04 -4.54 1.78
CA ALA A 14 -6.69 -4.77 0.50
C ALA A 14 -5.69 -5.29 -0.55
N ALA A 15 -4.44 -4.83 -0.54
CA ALA A 15 -3.40 -5.31 -1.47
C ALA A 15 -3.02 -6.77 -1.17
N ARG A 16 -2.92 -7.14 0.11
CA ARG A 16 -2.73 -8.53 0.55
C ARG A 16 -3.90 -9.43 0.17
N GLU A 17 -5.13 -8.93 0.29
CA GLU A 17 -6.36 -9.65 -0.07
C GLU A 17 -6.72 -9.60 -1.56
N ASN A 18 -5.88 -9.00 -2.42
CA ASN A 18 -6.18 -8.76 -3.84
C ASN A 18 -7.45 -7.92 -4.12
N LYS A 19 -7.89 -7.14 -3.13
CA LYS A 19 -9.06 -6.24 -3.20
C LYS A 19 -8.69 -4.75 -3.27
N ALA A 20 -7.39 -4.43 -3.36
CA ALA A 20 -6.96 -3.03 -3.41
C ALA A 20 -7.41 -2.35 -4.70
N ASP A 21 -8.06 -1.21 -4.52
CA ASP A 21 -8.51 -0.38 -5.62
C ASP A 21 -7.34 0.35 -6.30
N LYS A 22 -7.56 0.88 -7.51
CA LYS A 22 -6.50 1.53 -8.30
C LYS A 22 -5.84 2.68 -7.52
N TYR A 23 -6.64 3.47 -6.80
CA TYR A 23 -6.16 4.55 -5.96
C TYR A 23 -5.29 4.05 -4.79
N GLN A 24 -5.69 2.96 -4.14
CA GLN A 24 -4.95 2.34 -3.04
C GLN A 24 -3.62 1.74 -3.54
N LEU A 25 -3.64 1.10 -4.71
CA LEU A 25 -2.43 0.58 -5.34
C LEU A 25 -1.46 1.68 -5.75
N GLU A 26 -1.96 2.81 -6.26
CA GLU A 26 -1.11 3.97 -6.56
C GLU A 26 -0.50 4.58 -5.30
N LYS A 27 -1.29 4.73 -4.23
CA LYS A 27 -0.77 5.23 -2.96
C LYS A 27 0.23 4.28 -2.30
N LEU A 28 0.01 2.97 -2.41
CA LEU A 28 0.99 1.98 -1.99
C LEU A 28 2.24 2.01 -2.85
N LYS A 29 2.13 2.24 -4.16
CA LYS A 29 3.31 2.44 -5.01
C LYS A 29 4.08 3.71 -4.65
N GLU A 30 3.39 4.83 -4.45
CA GLU A 30 4.01 6.08 -3.97
C GLU A 30 4.69 5.87 -2.62
N ALA A 31 4.03 5.18 -1.68
CA ALA A 31 4.63 4.84 -0.39
C ALA A 31 5.83 3.89 -0.56
N ALA A 32 5.71 2.88 -1.41
CA ALA A 32 6.78 1.92 -1.74
C ALA A 32 8.00 2.57 -2.40
N SER A 33 7.81 3.71 -3.05
CA SER A 33 8.89 4.56 -3.58
C SER A 33 9.56 5.43 -2.52
N GLN A 34 8.93 5.64 -1.35
CA GLN A 34 9.54 6.36 -0.24
C GLN A 34 10.45 5.43 0.57
N ALA A 35 11.62 5.93 0.96
CA ALA A 35 12.55 5.19 1.80
C ALA A 35 12.05 5.17 3.26
N GLY A 36 11.90 3.97 3.84
CA GLY A 36 11.49 3.76 5.23
C GLY A 36 10.56 2.57 5.42
N SER A 37 10.21 2.26 6.68
CA SER A 37 9.38 1.11 7.06
C SER A 37 8.05 1.06 6.30
N ARG A 38 7.42 2.23 6.13
CA ARG A 38 6.14 2.40 5.44
C ARG A 38 6.22 2.04 3.94
N GLY A 39 7.36 2.30 3.30
CA GLY A 39 7.61 1.93 1.92
C GLY A 39 7.98 0.47 1.74
N GLU A 40 8.73 -0.11 2.68
CA GLU A 40 8.99 -1.55 2.71
C GLU A 40 7.69 -2.35 2.88
N GLU A 41 6.81 -1.95 3.80
CA GLU A 41 5.52 -2.60 4.00
C GLU A 41 4.64 -2.55 2.75
N ALA A 42 4.58 -1.38 2.10
CA ALA A 42 3.86 -1.22 0.85
C ALA A 42 4.44 -2.06 -0.29
N ARG A 43 5.78 -2.12 -0.42
CA ARG A 43 6.46 -3.02 -1.37
C ARG A 43 6.09 -4.48 -1.11
N ARG A 44 6.14 -4.93 0.14
CA ARG A 44 5.82 -6.32 0.51
C ARG A 44 4.37 -6.67 0.21
N ALA A 45 3.44 -5.76 0.52
CA ALA A 45 2.03 -5.93 0.19
C ALA A 45 1.78 -6.03 -1.32
N LEU A 46 2.51 -5.27 -2.14
CA LEU A 46 2.45 -5.35 -3.60
C LEU A 46 3.17 -6.58 -4.18
N GLN A 47 4.23 -7.06 -3.54
CA GLN A 47 5.06 -8.18 -4.01
C GLN A 47 4.52 -9.56 -3.61
N GLY A 48 3.71 -9.66 -2.55
CA GLY A 48 3.03 -10.91 -2.12
C GLY A 48 2.02 -11.48 -3.12
N LYS A 49 1.88 -10.85 -4.30
CA LYS A 49 0.99 -11.21 -5.41
C LYS A 49 1.52 -12.37 -6.29
N LYS A 50 2.40 -13.22 -5.77
CA LYS A 50 2.98 -14.36 -6.50
C LYS A 50 2.13 -15.61 -6.38
#